data_AF-A0A7Y1ZUC8-F1
#
_entry.id   AF-A0A7Y1ZUC8-F1
#
_cell.length_a   1.000
_cell.length_b   1.000
_cell.length_c   1.000
_cell.angle_alpha   90.00
_cell.angle_beta   90.00
_cell.angle_gamma   90.00
#
_symmetry.space_group_name_H-M   'P 1'
#
loop_
_entity.id
_entity.type
_entity.pdbx_description
1 polymer ?
#
loop_
_entity_poly.entity_id
_entity_poly.type
_entity_poly.pdbx_seq_one_letter_code
_entity_poly.pdbx_strand_id
1 'polypeptide(L)'
;MTTTTAAVGLAHDSGNDGHIPKDVNYGFEVVGQDNLAGVTDENYTDVWSHNGHAYIGTFQAPCSDAGVFVVDMAAAVANYPATSGATVAEIKSAPNTRINDVKVHTVGDKDVLITTQEPCGMQIPGWAQSGGNAPFQVGQGGISLYDVTDPTKPKALKKNYLEFEGVHNTFAWDWNGKSYLIGTADTFDFFDTFFVDISKPQSPKLLTVTGALDWVPQGLNLDQLETGSSASVNNHDNWVEIIDGVPTAVVSYWDAGFVTLDVTDPANPVFLDDTTYDDPDPITGEPYEGNAHAAVFGGNGDYIFGGDEDFSPSSFAILYDGVEYPAGVALFGDDPNTLAGNVEYVGGDGCGALAAPTGAEPQVALIDRGACFFSDKGANAEAAGYEGYIVANNAGDGLLNMSPGDNAIPTIPGVFIGQSDGDAIKANQGLPVSSDSIFDGWGYLHVYNNTGGPLTVPVGGAMSGNTATVPTGHELGYYAPEPTVQECGTVDGEEVCWGTDFGDLSMHNIEEDPETQSITPSFTAGPRMFVSWYSLGMRALEYRPGHFHDNSLNEGSYSQNVHEVGRWIEEDGGSNFWGVHVDRMEIEGEDTQVILASDRNNGLYIFTFSCENPDGPQYCDTP
;
A
#
# COMPACT_ATOMS: atom_id res chain seq x y z
N MET A 1 1.77 -26.32 -24.64
CA MET A 1 2.27 -25.64 -23.43
C MET A 1 1.54 -24.33 -23.41
N THR A 2 0.49 -24.26 -22.60
CA THR A 2 -0.42 -23.13 -22.47
C THR A 2 0.17 -22.20 -21.42
N THR A 3 0.74 -21.09 -21.86
CA THR A 3 1.09 -19.94 -21.04
C THR A 3 -0.20 -19.20 -20.73
N THR A 4 -0.63 -19.23 -19.48
CA THR A 4 -1.68 -18.34 -18.94
C THR A 4 -0.98 -17.05 -18.55
N THR A 5 -1.19 -15.99 -19.34
CA THR A 5 -0.81 -14.62 -19.00
C THR A 5 -1.78 -14.09 -17.93
N ALA A 6 -1.21 -13.47 -16.88
CA ALA A 6 -1.97 -12.84 -15.81
C ALA A 6 -2.75 -11.63 -16.38
N ALA A 7 -4.00 -11.47 -15.96
CA ALA A 7 -4.76 -10.27 -16.26
C ALA A 7 -4.29 -9.15 -15.34
N VAL A 8 -4.10 -7.94 -15.89
CA VAL A 8 -3.84 -6.71 -15.13
C VAL A 8 -5.01 -6.49 -14.19
N GLY A 9 -4.78 -6.72 -12.91
CA GLY A 9 -5.78 -6.64 -11.87
C GLY A 9 -5.12 -6.76 -10.51
N LEU A 10 -5.36 -5.76 -9.67
CA LEU A 10 -5.05 -5.68 -8.24
C LEU A 10 -5.51 -6.94 -7.49
N ALA A 11 -4.70 -7.98 -7.51
CA ALA A 11 -4.94 -9.23 -6.82
C ALA A 11 -3.79 -9.46 -5.86
N HIS A 12 -4.11 -9.51 -4.56
CA HIS A 12 -3.20 -9.86 -3.45
C HIS A 12 -2.57 -11.28 -3.52
N ASP A 13 -2.80 -11.98 -4.63
CA ASP A 13 -2.37 -13.35 -4.91
C ASP A 13 -1.91 -13.37 -6.38
N SER A 14 -0.63 -13.10 -6.65
CA SER A 14 -0.10 -13.36 -7.99
C SER A 14 -0.02 -14.88 -8.19
N GLY A 15 -0.39 -15.40 -9.37
CA GLY A 15 -0.46 -16.86 -9.61
C GLY A 15 0.89 -17.60 -9.56
N ASN A 16 1.96 -16.89 -9.21
CA ASN A 16 3.30 -17.39 -8.96
C ASN A 16 3.73 -16.84 -7.58
N ASP A 17 3.52 -17.59 -6.48
CA ASP A 17 4.03 -17.25 -5.13
C ASP A 17 5.57 -17.35 -5.05
N GLY A 18 6.27 -16.70 -5.98
CA GLY A 18 7.70 -16.52 -5.98
C GLY A 18 8.04 -15.45 -4.96
N HIS A 19 8.40 -15.83 -3.74
CA HIS A 19 9.01 -14.85 -2.85
C HIS A 19 10.41 -14.49 -3.37
N ILE A 20 10.84 -13.26 -3.08
CA ILE A 20 12.22 -12.88 -3.33
C ILE A 20 13.10 -13.80 -2.48
N PRO A 21 14.04 -14.57 -3.09
CA PRO A 21 14.94 -15.40 -2.31
C PRO A 21 15.82 -14.50 -1.46
N LYS A 22 16.27 -15.02 -0.31
CA LYS A 22 17.23 -14.31 0.52
C LYS A 22 18.44 -13.83 -0.29
N ASP A 23 18.77 -12.55 -0.15
CA ASP A 23 20.00 -11.94 -0.62
C ASP A 23 21.06 -11.89 0.50
N VAL A 24 20.94 -10.92 1.42
CA VAL A 24 21.90 -10.55 2.47
C VAL A 24 21.10 -10.10 3.70
N ASN A 25 21.03 -10.95 4.72
CA ASN A 25 20.40 -10.55 6.00
C ASN A 25 21.44 -9.92 6.94
N TYR A 26 21.09 -8.77 7.52
CA TYR A 26 21.90 -8.08 8.53
C TYR A 26 21.04 -7.13 9.38
N GLY A 27 21.53 -6.74 10.55
CA GLY A 27 20.80 -5.87 11.48
C GLY A 27 19.78 -6.63 12.33
N PHE A 28 18.95 -7.47 11.72
CA PHE A 28 17.92 -8.26 12.38
C PHE A 28 18.42 -9.67 12.77
N GLU A 29 18.07 -10.11 13.98
CA GLU A 29 18.26 -11.47 14.47
C GLU A 29 16.92 -12.05 14.93
N VAL A 30 16.52 -13.20 14.39
CA VAL A 30 15.29 -13.90 14.83
C VAL A 30 15.55 -14.56 16.18
N VAL A 31 14.83 -14.12 17.20
CA VAL A 31 14.91 -14.65 18.57
C VAL A 31 13.66 -15.44 18.97
N GLY A 32 12.56 -15.30 18.23
CA GLY A 32 11.31 -16.01 18.49
C GLY A 32 10.44 -16.14 17.25
N GLN A 33 9.61 -17.19 17.23
CA GLN A 33 8.64 -17.43 16.16
C GLN A 33 7.48 -18.30 16.68
N ASP A 34 6.25 -18.06 16.21
CA ASP A 34 5.11 -18.97 16.41
C ASP A 34 4.33 -19.14 15.11
N ASN A 35 4.31 -20.37 14.60
CA ASN A 35 3.52 -20.77 13.46
C ASN A 35 2.08 -20.95 13.92
N LEU A 36 1.22 -20.03 13.48
CA LEU A 36 -0.17 -20.00 13.91
C LEU A 36 -0.92 -21.15 13.24
N ALA A 37 -1.52 -22.03 14.04
CA ALA A 37 -2.17 -23.22 13.50
C ALA A 37 -3.59 -22.91 13.03
N GLY A 38 -3.96 -23.35 11.82
CA GLY A 38 -5.36 -23.42 11.38
C GLY A 38 -5.78 -22.42 10.31
N VAL A 39 -4.88 -21.56 9.85
CA VAL A 39 -5.05 -20.75 8.64
C VAL A 39 -4.08 -21.28 7.57
N THR A 40 -4.51 -21.34 6.32
CA THR A 40 -3.63 -21.68 5.18
C THR A 40 -2.70 -20.52 4.88
N ASP A 41 -1.60 -20.79 4.17
CA ASP A 41 -0.64 -19.80 3.66
C ASP A 41 -1.33 -18.53 3.15
N GLU A 42 -0.72 -17.37 3.39
CA GLU A 42 -1.09 -16.02 2.92
C GLU A 42 -2.21 -15.25 3.65
N ASN A 43 -2.48 -15.55 4.92
CA ASN A 43 -3.72 -15.11 5.56
C ASN A 43 -3.58 -14.47 6.95
N TYR A 44 -2.38 -14.07 7.35
CA TYR A 44 -2.19 -13.24 8.55
C TYR A 44 -2.08 -11.76 8.15
N THR A 45 -2.52 -10.87 9.04
CA THR A 45 -2.51 -9.42 8.80
C THR A 45 -1.68 -8.73 9.88
N ASP A 46 -1.94 -7.46 10.22
CA ASP A 46 -1.18 -6.71 11.20
C ASP A 46 -0.96 -7.42 12.54
N VAL A 47 0.13 -7.00 13.19
CA VAL A 47 0.56 -7.45 14.50
C VAL A 47 0.63 -6.26 15.46
N TRP A 48 0.26 -6.49 16.71
CA TRP A 48 0.46 -5.55 17.81
C TRP A 48 0.85 -6.31 19.06
N SER A 49 1.57 -5.69 20.00
CA SER A 49 1.80 -6.31 21.31
C SER A 49 1.39 -5.43 22.47
N HIS A 50 1.06 -6.11 23.57
CA HIS A 50 0.74 -5.46 24.83
C HIS A 50 0.97 -6.42 25.98
N ASN A 51 1.72 -5.98 26.99
CA ASN A 51 1.99 -6.74 28.21
C ASN A 51 2.50 -8.18 27.93
N GLY A 52 3.47 -8.31 27.00
CA GLY A 52 4.15 -9.58 26.68
C GLY A 52 3.36 -10.55 25.82
N HIS A 53 2.26 -10.09 25.21
CA HIS A 53 1.46 -10.88 24.27
C HIS A 53 1.37 -10.17 22.93
N ALA A 54 1.53 -10.93 21.85
CA ALA A 54 1.29 -10.47 20.49
C ALA A 54 -0.13 -10.83 20.05
N TYR A 55 -0.75 -9.94 19.27
CA TYR A 55 -2.07 -10.06 18.69
C TYR A 55 -1.91 -9.99 17.19
N ILE A 56 -2.37 -11.02 16.47
CA ILE A 56 -2.23 -11.12 15.02
C ILE A 56 -3.62 -11.31 14.41
N GLY A 57 -3.99 -10.42 13.48
CA GLY A 57 -5.25 -10.51 12.75
C GLY A 57 -5.25 -11.61 11.68
N THR A 58 -6.34 -11.71 10.93
CA THR A 58 -6.50 -12.74 9.89
C THR A 58 -7.24 -12.20 8.69
N PHE A 59 -6.77 -12.64 7.51
CA PHE A 59 -7.27 -12.22 6.22
C PHE A 59 -8.28 -13.22 5.62
N GLN A 60 -8.56 -13.03 4.34
CA GLN A 60 -9.71 -13.55 3.61
C GLN A 60 -9.76 -15.08 3.41
N ALA A 61 -8.68 -15.86 3.52
CA ALA A 61 -8.74 -17.31 3.33
C ALA A 61 -8.28 -18.14 4.55
N PRO A 62 -8.94 -19.28 4.86
CA PRO A 62 -10.31 -19.58 4.46
C PRO A 62 -11.24 -18.55 5.13
N CYS A 63 -12.01 -17.81 4.35
CA CYS A 63 -13.00 -16.85 4.87
C CYS A 63 -13.98 -17.60 5.77
N SER A 64 -13.72 -17.54 7.07
CA SER A 64 -14.27 -18.43 8.07
C SER A 64 -14.68 -17.61 9.28
N ASP A 65 -14.34 -18.07 10.49
CA ASP A 65 -14.44 -17.31 11.74
C ASP A 65 -13.06 -17.14 12.41
N ALA A 66 -11.97 -17.39 11.66
CA ALA A 66 -10.63 -16.98 12.08
C ALA A 66 -10.64 -15.46 12.33
N GLY A 67 -10.09 -15.03 13.47
CA GLY A 67 -10.14 -13.64 13.89
C GLY A 67 -8.78 -13.18 14.38
N VAL A 68 -8.54 -13.23 15.70
CA VAL A 68 -7.27 -12.81 16.29
C VAL A 68 -6.60 -13.98 17.00
N PHE A 69 -5.34 -14.21 16.69
CA PHE A 69 -4.45 -15.09 17.44
C PHE A 69 -3.75 -14.29 18.52
N VAL A 70 -3.73 -14.82 19.74
CA VAL A 70 -3.02 -14.22 20.88
C VAL A 70 -1.87 -15.14 21.27
N VAL A 71 -0.64 -14.63 21.17
CA VAL A 71 0.60 -15.39 21.37
C VAL A 71 1.32 -14.88 22.60
N ASP A 72 1.77 -15.79 23.48
CA ASP A 72 2.71 -15.46 24.56
C ASP A 72 4.12 -15.32 23.96
N MET A 73 4.66 -14.10 23.98
CA MET A 73 5.93 -13.79 23.33
C MET A 73 7.11 -14.51 24.01
N ALA A 74 7.07 -14.66 25.34
CA ALA A 74 8.11 -15.36 26.07
C ALA A 74 8.09 -16.86 25.73
N ALA A 75 6.91 -17.45 25.51
CA ALA A 75 6.79 -18.81 25.02
C ALA A 75 7.30 -18.95 23.58
N ALA A 76 7.03 -17.98 22.69
CA ALA A 76 7.52 -17.99 21.31
C ALA A 76 9.06 -17.95 21.25
N VAL A 77 9.70 -17.11 22.06
CA VAL A 77 11.16 -17.06 22.22
C VAL A 77 11.70 -18.36 22.82
N ALA A 78 11.08 -18.87 23.89
CA ALA A 78 11.56 -20.09 24.56
C ALA A 78 11.42 -21.36 23.70
N ASN A 79 10.45 -21.41 22.81
CA ASN A 79 10.19 -22.55 21.94
C ASN A 79 11.04 -22.53 20.66
N TYR A 80 11.64 -21.40 20.30
CA TYR A 80 12.42 -21.25 19.07
C TYR A 80 13.65 -22.19 19.07
N PRO A 81 13.93 -22.95 17.99
CA PRO A 81 13.33 -22.90 16.65
C PRO A 81 12.26 -23.97 16.38
N ALA A 82 11.51 -24.45 17.39
CA ALA A 82 10.42 -25.41 17.17
C ALA A 82 9.10 -24.76 16.67
N THR A 83 9.12 -23.42 16.49
CA THR A 83 8.15 -22.54 15.80
C THR A 83 6.66 -22.82 16.03
N SER A 84 6.24 -23.39 17.16
CA SER A 84 4.81 -23.58 17.46
C SER A 84 4.54 -23.77 18.95
N GLY A 85 3.30 -23.49 19.34
CA GLY A 85 2.79 -23.77 20.68
C GLY A 85 2.83 -22.59 21.65
N ALA A 86 3.05 -21.36 21.17
CA ALA A 86 2.99 -20.15 21.96
C ALA A 86 1.62 -19.44 21.92
N THR A 87 0.75 -19.79 20.97
CA THR A 87 -0.66 -19.32 20.94
C THR A 87 -1.41 -19.72 22.22
N VAL A 88 -1.92 -18.73 22.96
CA VAL A 88 -2.64 -18.91 24.25
C VAL A 88 -4.16 -18.69 24.14
N ALA A 89 -4.62 -17.96 23.13
CA ALA A 89 -6.04 -17.77 22.85
C ALA A 89 -6.30 -17.47 21.37
N GLU A 90 -7.53 -17.75 20.95
CA GLU A 90 -8.07 -17.33 19.66
C GLU A 90 -9.39 -16.59 19.88
N ILE A 91 -9.51 -15.39 19.34
CA ILE A 91 -10.75 -14.61 19.35
C ILE A 91 -11.37 -14.76 17.97
N LYS A 92 -12.48 -15.49 17.88
CA LYS A 92 -13.18 -15.69 16.61
C LYS A 92 -13.81 -14.38 16.11
N SER A 93 -13.66 -14.13 14.82
CA SER A 93 -14.35 -13.06 14.11
C SER A 93 -15.84 -13.39 13.96
N ALA A 94 -16.61 -12.44 13.42
CA ALA A 94 -17.92 -12.80 12.89
C ALA A 94 -17.76 -13.69 11.65
N PRO A 95 -18.70 -14.60 11.35
CA PRO A 95 -18.62 -15.42 10.15
C PRO A 95 -18.44 -14.55 8.89
N ASN A 96 -17.56 -14.99 8.01
CA ASN A 96 -17.24 -14.34 6.75
C ASN A 96 -16.66 -12.92 6.88
N THR A 97 -15.89 -12.69 7.95
CA THR A 97 -15.34 -11.36 8.30
C THR A 97 -13.84 -11.49 8.52
N ARG A 98 -13.06 -10.66 7.83
CA ARG A 98 -11.61 -10.51 8.04
C ARG A 98 -11.33 -9.48 9.12
N ILE A 99 -10.17 -9.61 9.77
CA ILE A 99 -9.67 -8.71 10.81
C ILE A 99 -8.32 -8.20 10.32
N ASN A 100 -8.29 -7.05 9.65
CA ASN A 100 -7.07 -6.55 9.00
C ASN A 100 -6.13 -5.89 10.02
N ASP A 101 -6.68 -5.13 10.96
CA ASP A 101 -5.93 -4.42 11.99
C ASP A 101 -6.37 -4.83 13.40
N VAL A 102 -5.38 -4.90 14.30
CA VAL A 102 -5.52 -5.26 15.70
C VAL A 102 -4.62 -4.37 16.54
N LYS A 103 -5.19 -3.62 17.50
CA LYS A 103 -4.40 -2.82 18.45
C LYS A 103 -4.94 -2.95 19.86
N VAL A 104 -4.07 -2.96 20.86
CA VAL A 104 -4.47 -3.02 22.27
C VAL A 104 -4.16 -1.69 22.93
N HIS A 105 -5.17 -1.09 23.57
CA HIS A 105 -5.03 0.17 24.30
C HIS A 105 -5.50 0.04 25.74
N THR A 106 -4.80 0.67 26.68
CA THR A 106 -5.22 0.67 28.09
C THR A 106 -6.31 1.72 28.30
N VAL A 107 -7.51 1.29 28.70
CA VAL A 107 -8.63 2.18 29.03
C VAL A 107 -9.03 1.99 30.50
N GLY A 108 -8.54 2.89 31.35
CA GLY A 108 -8.80 2.83 32.79
C GLY A 108 -8.06 1.68 33.45
N ASP A 109 -8.79 0.65 33.89
CA ASP A 109 -8.24 -0.55 34.54
C ASP A 109 -8.25 -1.79 33.64
N LYS A 110 -8.47 -1.60 32.34
CA LYS A 110 -8.57 -2.68 31.35
C LYS A 110 -7.62 -2.47 30.19
N ASP A 111 -7.07 -3.57 29.71
CA ASP A 111 -6.46 -3.65 28.40
C ASP A 111 -7.57 -3.97 27.39
N VAL A 112 -7.75 -3.10 26.40
CA VAL A 112 -8.83 -3.21 25.41
C VAL A 112 -8.23 -3.51 24.05
N LEU A 113 -8.44 -4.73 23.57
CA LEU A 113 -8.18 -5.08 22.18
C LEU A 113 -9.27 -4.50 21.29
N ILE A 114 -8.85 -3.76 20.28
CA ILE A 114 -9.62 -3.18 19.20
C ILE A 114 -9.34 -4.04 17.97
N THR A 115 -10.39 -4.57 17.36
CA THR A 115 -10.29 -5.36 16.14
C THR A 115 -11.13 -4.71 15.07
N THR A 116 -10.54 -4.45 13.91
CA THR A 116 -11.28 -4.01 12.75
C THR A 116 -12.07 -5.17 12.13
N GLN A 117 -13.10 -4.88 11.34
CA GLN A 117 -13.96 -5.90 10.75
C GLN A 117 -14.38 -5.48 9.35
N GLU A 118 -14.11 -6.35 8.39
CA GLU A 118 -14.53 -6.18 7.01
C GLU A 118 -15.14 -7.47 6.45
N PRO A 119 -16.20 -7.39 5.64
CA PRO A 119 -16.74 -8.55 4.94
C PRO A 119 -15.71 -9.13 3.96
N CYS A 120 -15.53 -10.45 3.95
CA CYS A 120 -14.70 -11.07 2.93
C CYS A 120 -15.32 -10.96 1.53
N GLY A 121 -14.45 -10.89 0.51
CA GLY A 121 -14.88 -10.96 -0.89
C GLY A 121 -15.74 -9.77 -1.30
N MET A 122 -15.65 -8.64 -0.59
CA MET A 122 -16.20 -7.39 -1.09
C MET A 122 -15.56 -7.10 -2.45
N GLN A 123 -16.41 -6.95 -3.46
CA GLN A 123 -15.98 -6.58 -4.80
C GLN A 123 -16.21 -5.08 -4.96
N ILE A 124 -15.13 -4.31 -4.97
CA ILE A 124 -15.20 -2.90 -5.33
C ILE A 124 -15.44 -2.83 -6.85
N PRO A 125 -16.51 -2.19 -7.33
CA PRO A 125 -16.78 -2.11 -8.76
C PRO A 125 -15.62 -1.44 -9.52
N GLY A 126 -15.03 -2.15 -10.49
CA GLY A 126 -13.89 -1.66 -11.27
C GLY A 126 -12.52 -2.16 -10.79
N TRP A 127 -12.47 -2.87 -9.66
CA TRP A 127 -11.26 -3.42 -9.07
C TRP A 127 -11.23 -4.93 -9.23
N ALA A 128 -10.04 -5.50 -9.37
CA ALA A 128 -9.88 -6.94 -9.26
C ALA A 128 -10.29 -7.40 -7.84
N GLN A 129 -10.69 -8.65 -7.74
CA GLN A 129 -11.19 -9.21 -6.50
C GLN A 129 -10.03 -9.26 -5.50
N SER A 130 -10.04 -8.42 -4.46
CA SER A 130 -9.00 -8.45 -3.44
C SER A 130 -8.97 -9.85 -2.80
N GLY A 131 -7.86 -10.59 -2.93
CA GLY A 131 -7.63 -11.87 -2.24
C GLY A 131 -8.33 -13.09 -2.85
N GLY A 132 -8.22 -13.25 -4.17
CA GLY A 132 -8.59 -14.49 -4.88
C GLY A 132 -10.07 -14.66 -5.24
N ASN A 133 -10.41 -15.81 -5.84
CA ASN A 133 -11.72 -16.15 -6.43
C ASN A 133 -12.88 -16.34 -5.41
N ALA A 134 -12.78 -15.81 -4.18
CA ALA A 134 -13.78 -16.04 -3.14
C ALA A 134 -15.08 -15.24 -3.42
N PRO A 135 -16.23 -15.90 -3.67
CA PRO A 135 -17.47 -15.21 -4.03
C PRO A 135 -17.91 -14.25 -2.93
N PHE A 136 -18.49 -13.10 -3.29
CA PHE A 136 -19.03 -12.10 -2.35
C PHE A 136 -19.78 -12.73 -1.18
N GLN A 137 -19.33 -12.45 0.05
CA GLN A 137 -19.91 -13.00 1.28
C GLN A 137 -20.52 -11.91 2.16
N VAL A 138 -21.63 -12.24 2.82
CA VAL A 138 -22.26 -11.34 3.80
C VAL A 138 -21.54 -11.50 5.14
N GLY A 139 -20.56 -10.62 5.40
CA GLY A 139 -19.81 -10.50 6.66
C GLY A 139 -20.38 -9.43 7.60
N GLN A 140 -19.57 -8.95 8.53
CA GLN A 140 -19.87 -7.81 9.41
C GLN A 140 -18.81 -6.73 9.26
N GLY A 141 -19.23 -5.46 9.26
CA GLY A 141 -18.34 -4.30 9.29
C GLY A 141 -18.13 -3.73 10.69
N GLY A 142 -17.36 -2.64 10.76
CA GLY A 142 -17.15 -1.85 11.96
C GLY A 142 -16.00 -2.35 12.84
N ILE A 143 -16.07 -2.09 14.14
CA ILE A 143 -15.07 -2.54 15.12
C ILE A 143 -15.67 -3.44 16.19
N SER A 144 -14.85 -4.31 16.76
CA SER A 144 -15.14 -5.03 17.99
C SER A 144 -14.10 -4.73 19.06
N LEU A 145 -14.56 -4.64 20.32
CA LEU A 145 -13.77 -4.29 21.49
C LEU A 145 -13.83 -5.44 22.50
N TYR A 146 -12.66 -5.89 22.95
CA TYR A 146 -12.50 -6.99 23.90
C TYR A 146 -11.65 -6.57 25.09
N ASP A 147 -12.04 -6.95 26.30
CA ASP A 147 -11.20 -6.89 27.50
C ASP A 147 -10.21 -8.05 27.45
N VAL A 148 -8.94 -7.73 27.31
CA VAL A 148 -7.80 -8.65 27.21
C VAL A 148 -6.84 -8.49 28.40
N THR A 149 -7.29 -7.90 29.50
CA THR A 149 -6.50 -7.80 30.75
C THR A 149 -6.05 -9.19 31.26
N ASP A 150 -6.83 -10.24 30.96
CA ASP A 150 -6.39 -11.63 30.98
C ASP A 150 -6.42 -12.13 29.52
N PRO A 151 -5.29 -12.11 28.79
CA PRO A 151 -5.24 -12.43 27.36
C PRO A 151 -5.60 -13.89 27.07
N THR A 152 -5.53 -14.77 28.08
CA THR A 152 -5.96 -16.19 27.96
C THR A 152 -7.48 -16.35 28.01
N LYS A 153 -8.22 -15.31 28.40
CA LYS A 153 -9.69 -15.31 28.56
C LYS A 153 -10.30 -13.99 28.10
N PRO A 154 -10.16 -13.65 26.80
CA PRO A 154 -10.70 -12.42 26.24
C PRO A 154 -12.22 -12.34 26.44
N LYS A 155 -12.73 -11.15 26.78
CA LYS A 155 -14.16 -10.91 27.00
C LYS A 155 -14.67 -9.78 26.12
N ALA A 156 -15.68 -10.07 25.31
CA ALA A 156 -16.31 -9.03 24.49
C ALA A 156 -16.92 -7.91 25.34
N LEU A 157 -16.54 -6.67 25.03
CA LEU A 157 -17.11 -5.45 25.62
C LEU A 157 -18.18 -4.87 24.70
N LYS A 158 -17.88 -4.82 23.40
CA LYS A 158 -18.77 -4.34 22.34
C LYS A 158 -18.40 -5.07 21.04
N LYS A 159 -19.38 -5.51 20.26
CA LYS A 159 -19.15 -6.14 18.96
C LYS A 159 -19.88 -5.37 17.86
N ASN A 160 -19.30 -5.36 16.66
CA ASN A 160 -19.87 -4.80 15.43
C ASN A 160 -20.41 -3.39 15.68
N TYR A 161 -19.55 -2.56 16.26
CA TYR A 161 -19.83 -1.16 16.51
C TYR A 161 -19.43 -0.34 15.29
N LEU A 162 -20.23 0.67 14.94
CA LEU A 162 -20.22 1.39 13.66
C LEU A 162 -20.90 0.56 12.56
N GLU A 163 -21.81 1.21 11.82
CA GLU A 163 -22.59 0.59 10.73
C GLU A 163 -21.94 0.85 9.36
N PHE A 164 -20.61 1.04 9.34
CA PHE A 164 -19.83 1.12 8.11
C PHE A 164 -19.76 -0.27 7.45
N GLU A 165 -19.60 -0.32 6.12
CA GLU A 165 -19.53 -1.60 5.39
C GLU A 165 -18.29 -2.40 5.84
N GLY A 166 -17.19 -1.72 6.08
CA GLY A 166 -15.97 -2.22 6.72
C GLY A 166 -15.26 -1.12 7.51
N VAL A 167 -14.30 -1.52 8.35
CA VAL A 167 -13.30 -0.63 8.93
C VAL A 167 -11.96 -1.29 8.67
N HIS A 168 -11.01 -0.56 8.10
CA HIS A 168 -9.73 -1.11 7.66
C HIS A 168 -8.68 -1.08 8.78
N ASN A 169 -8.34 0.13 9.24
CA ASN A 169 -7.33 0.39 10.26
C ASN A 169 -7.85 1.32 11.36
N THR A 170 -7.24 1.26 12.55
CA THR A 170 -7.56 2.12 13.68
C THR A 170 -6.32 2.53 14.48
N PHE A 171 -6.38 3.65 15.21
CA PHE A 171 -5.36 4.00 16.20
C PHE A 171 -5.96 4.68 17.44
N ALA A 172 -5.54 4.24 18.62
CA ALA A 172 -6.06 4.71 19.89
C ALA A 172 -5.05 5.60 20.61
N TRP A 173 -5.52 6.64 21.28
CA TRP A 173 -4.68 7.49 22.12
C TRP A 173 -5.42 8.04 23.33
N ASP A 174 -4.67 8.48 24.33
CA ASP A 174 -5.21 9.18 25.48
C ASP A 174 -5.02 10.70 25.37
N TRP A 175 -6.07 11.44 25.69
CA TRP A 175 -6.00 12.90 25.77
C TRP A 175 -6.93 13.44 26.86
N ASN A 176 -6.40 14.31 27.72
CA ASN A 176 -7.14 14.97 28.80
C ASN A 176 -8.00 14.02 29.68
N GLY A 177 -7.46 12.84 29.99
CA GLY A 177 -8.10 11.84 30.86
C GLY A 177 -9.23 11.05 30.19
N LYS A 178 -9.25 11.03 28.86
CA LYS A 178 -10.14 10.22 28.02
C LYS A 178 -9.31 9.41 27.03
N SER A 179 -9.89 8.33 26.54
CA SER A 179 -9.32 7.51 25.49
C SER A 179 -10.15 7.67 24.22
N TYR A 180 -9.47 7.92 23.11
CA TYR A 180 -10.04 8.17 21.80
C TYR A 180 -9.52 7.14 20.80
N LEU A 181 -10.21 7.06 19.67
CA LEU A 181 -9.89 6.20 18.55
C LEU A 181 -10.14 6.97 17.26
N ILE A 182 -9.19 6.93 16.35
CA ILE A 182 -9.32 7.32 14.95
C ILE A 182 -9.36 6.04 14.12
N GLY A 183 -10.04 6.04 12.98
CA GLY A 183 -9.97 4.91 12.07
C GLY A 183 -10.49 5.20 10.69
N THR A 184 -10.29 4.20 9.85
CA THR A 184 -10.57 4.16 8.41
C THR A 184 -11.84 3.36 8.16
N ALA A 185 -12.87 3.98 7.59
CA ALA A 185 -14.11 3.31 7.23
C ALA A 185 -14.15 3.03 5.72
N ASP A 186 -14.55 1.80 5.35
CA ASP A 186 -14.75 1.42 3.95
C ASP A 186 -16.11 1.90 3.46
N THR A 187 -16.31 3.22 3.46
CA THR A 187 -17.55 3.83 2.97
C THR A 187 -17.45 4.21 1.49
N PHE A 188 -16.23 4.32 0.95
CA PHE A 188 -15.92 4.69 -0.44
C PHE A 188 -16.66 5.96 -0.92
N ASP A 189 -16.95 6.87 0.00
CA ASP A 189 -17.72 8.09 -0.23
C ASP A 189 -16.92 9.37 0.11
N PHE A 190 -15.59 9.27 0.17
CA PHE A 190 -14.64 10.32 0.54
C PHE A 190 -14.78 10.84 1.99
N PHE A 191 -15.60 10.19 2.82
CA PHE A 191 -15.79 10.47 4.25
C PHE A 191 -15.54 9.22 5.08
N ASP A 192 -14.29 8.83 5.14
CA ASP A 192 -13.81 7.55 5.67
C ASP A 192 -12.98 7.69 6.95
N THR A 193 -12.69 8.92 7.41
CA THR A 193 -11.94 9.14 8.65
C THR A 193 -12.89 9.40 9.80
N PHE A 194 -12.98 8.47 10.75
CA PHE A 194 -13.92 8.58 11.87
C PHE A 194 -13.22 8.69 13.23
N PHE A 195 -13.90 9.33 14.18
CA PHE A 195 -13.40 9.53 15.55
C PHE A 195 -14.38 9.00 16.60
N VAL A 196 -13.89 8.27 17.59
CA VAL A 196 -14.71 7.64 18.65
C VAL A 196 -14.14 7.96 20.04
N ASP A 197 -15.01 8.29 20.98
CA ASP A 197 -14.69 8.27 22.42
C ASP A 197 -14.86 6.83 22.93
N ILE A 198 -13.73 6.18 23.24
CA ILE A 198 -13.67 4.80 23.74
C ILE A 198 -13.43 4.73 25.26
N SER A 199 -13.50 5.87 25.98
CA SER A 199 -13.34 5.93 27.44
C SER A 199 -14.31 5.01 28.21
N LYS A 200 -15.39 4.56 27.55
CA LYS A 200 -16.30 3.52 28.00
C LYS A 200 -16.39 2.44 26.93
N PRO A 201 -15.46 1.47 26.88
CA PRO A 201 -15.32 0.55 25.74
C PRO A 201 -16.52 -0.40 25.57
N GLN A 202 -17.35 -0.59 26.60
CA GLN A 202 -18.64 -1.30 26.48
C GLN A 202 -19.76 -0.49 25.81
N SER A 203 -19.57 0.83 25.66
CA SER A 203 -20.53 1.77 25.09
C SER A 203 -19.77 2.93 24.41
N PRO A 204 -18.92 2.64 23.41
CA PRO A 204 -18.18 3.65 22.67
C PRO A 204 -19.14 4.64 21.98
N LYS A 205 -18.64 5.84 21.68
CA LYS A 205 -19.45 6.91 21.08
C LYS A 205 -18.73 7.54 19.89
N LEU A 206 -19.34 7.44 18.71
CA LEU A 206 -18.91 8.12 17.48
C LEU A 206 -19.07 9.62 17.71
N LEU A 207 -17.99 10.34 17.42
CA LEU A 207 -17.89 11.79 17.61
C LEU A 207 -18.14 12.50 16.28
N THR A 208 -17.37 12.14 15.26
CA THR A 208 -17.49 12.69 13.91
C THR A 208 -16.96 11.70 12.87
N VAL A 209 -17.33 11.95 11.62
CA VAL A 209 -16.74 11.36 10.40
C VAL A 209 -16.38 12.55 9.50
N THR A 210 -15.21 12.52 8.89
CA THR A 210 -14.63 13.56 8.01
C THR A 210 -13.85 12.85 6.90
N GLY A 211 -13.34 13.59 5.92
CA GLY A 211 -12.39 13.07 4.94
C GLY A 211 -11.95 14.15 3.96
N ALA A 212 -11.33 13.74 2.85
CA ALA A 212 -10.69 14.64 1.89
C ALA A 212 -11.60 15.81 1.47
N LEU A 213 -12.88 15.56 1.18
CA LEU A 213 -13.81 16.61 0.73
C LEU A 213 -14.08 17.70 1.78
N ASP A 214 -13.98 17.40 3.08
CA ASP A 214 -14.10 18.39 4.15
C ASP A 214 -12.82 19.25 4.29
N TRP A 215 -11.69 18.76 3.78
CA TRP A 215 -10.38 19.41 3.87
C TRP A 215 -10.04 20.24 2.63
N VAL A 216 -10.68 19.99 1.48
CA VAL A 216 -10.55 20.82 0.27
C VAL A 216 -10.77 22.31 0.55
N PRO A 217 -11.83 22.75 1.27
CA PRO A 217 -12.00 24.16 1.60
C PRO A 217 -10.96 24.71 2.58
N GLN A 218 -10.19 23.84 3.23
CA GLN A 218 -9.19 24.16 4.25
C GLN A 218 -7.77 24.25 3.68
N GLY A 219 -7.51 23.66 2.52
CA GLY A 219 -6.24 23.80 1.82
C GLY A 219 -5.70 22.54 1.14
N LEU A 220 -6.38 21.39 1.28
CA LEU A 220 -5.95 20.12 0.67
C LEU A 220 -5.59 20.31 -0.81
N ASN A 221 -4.45 19.76 -1.22
CA ASN A 221 -3.99 19.84 -2.60
C ASN A 221 -4.88 19.00 -3.53
N LEU A 222 -5.63 19.67 -4.41
CA LEU A 222 -6.52 19.02 -5.36
C LEU A 222 -5.79 18.46 -6.58
N ASP A 223 -4.59 18.94 -6.88
CA ASP A 223 -3.88 18.57 -8.10
C ASP A 223 -3.37 17.13 -8.04
N GLN A 224 -3.29 16.54 -6.83
CA GLN A 224 -2.85 15.18 -6.60
C GLN A 224 -3.94 14.13 -6.41
N LEU A 225 -5.21 14.53 -6.38
CA LEU A 225 -6.29 13.56 -6.23
C LEU A 225 -6.55 12.78 -7.52
N GLU A 226 -6.86 11.48 -7.39
CA GLU A 226 -7.25 10.59 -8.50
C GLU A 226 -6.13 10.44 -9.56
N THR A 227 -4.90 10.19 -9.12
CA THR A 227 -3.70 10.02 -9.97
C THR A 227 -3.23 8.57 -10.08
N GLY A 228 -2.35 8.27 -11.02
CA GLY A 228 -1.79 6.92 -11.18
C GLY A 228 -2.76 5.88 -11.75
N SER A 229 -2.26 4.65 -11.88
CA SER A 229 -3.03 3.50 -12.35
C SER A 229 -4.05 2.99 -11.30
N SER A 230 -3.77 3.26 -10.03
CA SER A 230 -4.56 2.91 -8.85
C SER A 230 -5.31 4.10 -8.23
N ALA A 231 -5.72 5.08 -9.05
CA ALA A 231 -6.38 6.32 -8.64
C ALA A 231 -7.56 6.12 -7.67
N SER A 232 -7.38 6.55 -6.41
CA SER A 232 -8.38 6.50 -5.36
C SER A 232 -8.10 7.51 -4.25
N VAL A 233 -9.18 8.07 -3.69
CA VAL A 233 -9.12 9.04 -2.60
C VAL A 233 -9.79 8.41 -1.38
N ASN A 234 -9.06 7.55 -0.70
CA ASN A 234 -9.48 6.86 0.52
C ASN A 234 -8.39 6.92 1.60
N ASN A 235 -8.83 7.01 2.85
CA ASN A 235 -7.99 6.76 4.03
C ASN A 235 -7.60 5.28 4.06
N HIS A 236 -6.36 4.98 4.44
CA HIS A 236 -5.85 3.64 4.65
C HIS A 236 -5.45 3.40 6.11
N ASP A 237 -4.46 4.14 6.61
CA ASP A 237 -3.88 4.02 7.95
C ASP A 237 -3.89 5.36 8.71
N ASN A 238 -3.88 5.28 10.04
CA ASN A 238 -3.91 6.43 10.93
C ASN A 238 -2.89 6.23 12.06
N TRP A 239 -2.16 7.30 12.39
CA TRP A 239 -1.24 7.33 13.52
C TRP A 239 -1.41 8.63 14.30
N VAL A 240 -1.29 8.59 15.63
CA VAL A 240 -1.46 9.78 16.49
C VAL A 240 -0.35 9.90 17.52
N GLU A 241 0.30 11.07 17.54
CA GLU A 241 1.34 11.42 18.52
C GLU A 241 1.07 12.76 19.20
N ILE A 242 1.70 12.98 20.36
CA ILE A 242 1.69 14.28 21.04
C ILE A 242 2.93 15.07 20.61
N ILE A 243 2.79 15.88 19.56
CA ILE A 243 3.86 16.72 19.01
C ILE A 243 3.77 18.11 19.64
N ASP A 244 4.83 18.57 20.29
CA ASP A 244 4.88 19.87 20.97
C ASP A 244 3.70 20.14 21.94
N GLY A 245 3.16 19.07 22.54
CA GLY A 245 2.02 19.13 23.46
C GLY A 245 0.65 19.18 22.77
N VAL A 246 0.58 18.95 21.47
CA VAL A 246 -0.63 18.87 20.65
C VAL A 246 -0.78 17.45 20.11
N PRO A 247 -1.89 16.74 20.40
CA PRO A 247 -2.20 15.49 19.71
C PRO A 247 -2.42 15.78 18.23
N THR A 248 -1.55 15.21 17.40
CA THR A 248 -1.51 15.38 15.96
C THR A 248 -1.62 14.01 15.32
N ALA A 249 -2.53 13.88 14.36
CA ALA A 249 -2.67 12.66 13.57
C ALA A 249 -1.95 12.83 12.23
N VAL A 250 -1.34 11.75 11.73
CA VAL A 250 -1.05 11.56 10.31
C VAL A 250 -2.00 10.50 9.78
N VAL A 251 -2.63 10.79 8.64
CA VAL A 251 -3.64 9.96 7.98
C VAL A 251 -3.13 9.67 6.58
N SER A 252 -2.82 8.41 6.30
CA SER A 252 -2.39 7.96 4.99
C SER A 252 -3.60 7.90 4.06
N TYR A 253 -3.69 8.85 3.12
CA TYR A 253 -4.90 9.10 2.35
C TYR A 253 -4.65 8.93 0.85
N TRP A 254 -3.96 7.86 0.47
CA TRP A 254 -3.68 7.48 -0.92
C TRP A 254 -3.23 8.68 -1.77
N ASP A 255 -3.99 9.05 -2.79
CA ASP A 255 -3.66 10.13 -3.72
C ASP A 255 -3.64 11.51 -3.06
N ALA A 256 -4.30 11.69 -1.91
CA ALA A 256 -4.21 12.91 -1.11
C ALA A 256 -2.92 12.98 -0.26
N GLY A 257 -2.05 11.97 -0.34
CA GLY A 257 -0.81 11.88 0.42
C GLY A 257 -1.02 11.63 1.91
N PHE A 258 -0.07 12.07 2.72
CA PHE A 258 -0.12 11.97 4.18
C PHE A 258 -0.71 13.24 4.77
N VAL A 259 -1.98 13.18 5.15
CA VAL A 259 -2.73 14.31 5.72
C VAL A 259 -2.46 14.44 7.21
N THR A 260 -2.14 15.63 7.68
CA THR A 260 -1.95 15.92 9.11
C THR A 260 -3.14 16.65 9.72
N LEU A 261 -3.56 16.23 10.92
CA LEU A 261 -4.70 16.80 11.64
C LEU A 261 -4.34 17.17 13.09
N ASP A 262 -4.79 18.33 13.57
CA ASP A 262 -4.87 18.60 15.01
C ASP A 262 -6.13 17.91 15.56
N VAL A 263 -5.92 16.99 16.50
CA VAL A 263 -6.98 16.17 17.10
C VAL A 263 -7.16 16.48 18.60
N THR A 264 -6.87 17.72 19.02
CA THR A 264 -7.11 18.22 20.38
C THR A 264 -8.58 18.18 20.78
N ASP A 265 -9.48 18.39 19.81
CA ASP A 265 -10.91 18.14 19.92
C ASP A 265 -11.33 17.08 18.87
N PRO A 266 -11.33 15.78 19.22
CA PRO A 266 -11.66 14.71 18.28
C PRO A 266 -13.09 14.75 17.73
N ALA A 267 -13.96 15.62 18.25
CA ALA A 267 -15.28 15.88 17.66
C ALA A 267 -15.25 16.93 16.55
N ASN A 268 -14.17 17.70 16.44
CA ASN A 268 -13.94 18.75 15.44
C ASN A 268 -12.44 18.78 15.06
N PRO A 269 -11.91 17.71 14.43
CA PRO A 269 -10.52 17.68 13.99
C PRO A 269 -10.25 18.81 12.99
N VAL A 270 -9.03 19.35 13.00
CA VAL A 270 -8.63 20.48 12.15
C VAL A 270 -7.56 20.03 11.19
N PHE A 271 -7.79 20.24 9.89
CA PHE A 271 -6.79 20.01 8.86
C PHE A 271 -5.60 20.96 9.05
N LEU A 272 -4.39 20.42 9.04
CA LEU A 272 -3.15 21.19 9.16
C LEU A 272 -2.46 21.34 7.81
N ASP A 273 -2.13 20.21 7.18
CA ASP A 273 -1.40 20.15 5.91
C ASP A 273 -1.55 18.77 5.26
N ASP A 274 -1.16 18.65 4.00
CA ASP A 274 -0.97 17.40 3.27
C ASP A 274 0.40 17.36 2.58
N THR A 275 0.94 16.16 2.38
CA THR A 275 2.20 16.02 1.65
C THR A 275 2.00 16.20 0.15
N THR A 276 3.05 16.59 -0.57
CA THR A 276 3.04 16.71 -2.02
C THR A 276 4.09 15.77 -2.62
N TYR A 277 3.64 14.88 -3.51
CA TYR A 277 4.52 14.04 -4.32
C TYR A 277 5.28 14.88 -5.37
N ASP A 278 6.50 14.46 -5.68
CA ASP A 278 7.26 15.03 -6.80
C ASP A 278 6.72 14.47 -8.13
N ASP A 279 6.54 15.34 -9.13
CA ASP A 279 6.05 14.97 -10.47
C ASP A 279 6.98 15.52 -11.56
N PRO A 280 7.62 14.67 -12.40
CA PRO A 280 7.55 13.19 -12.36
C PRO A 280 8.25 12.59 -11.14
N ASP A 281 7.98 11.31 -10.88
CA ASP A 281 8.67 10.49 -9.88
C ASP A 281 10.20 10.59 -10.06
N PRO A 282 10.97 10.85 -8.98
CA PRO A 282 12.40 11.10 -9.08
C PRO A 282 13.24 9.89 -9.48
N ILE A 283 12.71 8.68 -9.37
CA ILE A 283 13.43 7.42 -9.63
C ILE A 283 13.01 6.83 -10.98
N THR A 284 11.71 6.61 -11.20
CA THR A 284 11.17 5.98 -12.41
C THR A 284 11.07 6.98 -13.56
N GLY A 285 10.84 8.27 -13.24
CA GLY A 285 10.63 9.32 -14.23
C GLY A 285 9.23 9.33 -14.83
N GLU A 286 8.36 8.42 -14.39
CA GLU A 286 6.94 8.36 -14.72
C GLU A 286 6.14 9.37 -13.86
N PRO A 287 4.89 9.69 -14.21
CA PRO A 287 4.02 10.43 -13.30
C PRO A 287 3.92 9.71 -11.96
N TYR A 288 3.87 10.45 -10.86
CA TYR A 288 3.62 9.82 -9.56
C TYR A 288 2.26 9.14 -9.54
N GLU A 289 2.16 8.05 -8.78
CA GLU A 289 0.91 7.31 -8.65
C GLU A 289 0.11 7.72 -7.42
N GLY A 290 0.78 8.06 -6.32
CA GLY A 290 0.16 8.38 -5.04
C GLY A 290 0.21 7.18 -4.11
N ASN A 291 -0.95 6.66 -3.73
CA ASN A 291 -1.05 5.43 -2.92
C ASN A 291 -0.40 5.49 -1.51
N ALA A 292 -0.34 6.68 -0.88
CA ALA A 292 0.04 6.81 0.52
C ALA A 292 -0.71 5.82 1.44
N HIS A 293 0.02 4.89 2.03
CA HIS A 293 -0.58 3.70 2.67
C HIS A 293 -0.37 3.66 4.19
N ALA A 294 0.87 3.75 4.67
CA ALA A 294 1.20 3.75 6.10
C ALA A 294 2.24 4.81 6.42
N ALA A 295 2.06 5.50 7.55
CA ALA A 295 2.98 6.52 8.00
C ALA A 295 3.01 6.67 9.52
N VAL A 296 4.19 7.06 10.00
CA VAL A 296 4.44 7.48 11.39
C VAL A 296 5.15 8.82 11.39
N PHE A 297 5.12 9.51 12.53
CA PHE A 297 6.03 10.63 12.72
C PHE A 297 7.43 10.12 13.08
N GLY A 298 8.43 10.97 12.86
CA GLY A 298 9.80 10.69 13.27
C GLY A 298 10.52 11.95 13.72
N GLY A 299 11.61 11.77 14.46
CA GLY A 299 12.38 12.90 14.98
C GLY A 299 11.62 13.72 16.03
N ASN A 300 10.71 13.10 16.79
CA ASN A 300 9.74 13.75 17.70
C ASN A 300 8.73 14.66 16.98
N GLY A 301 8.29 14.27 15.79
CA GLY A 301 7.30 15.01 15.01
C GLY A 301 7.87 15.92 13.94
N ASP A 302 9.18 16.06 13.82
CA ASP A 302 9.83 16.92 12.82
C ASP A 302 9.74 16.37 11.38
N TYR A 303 9.48 15.07 11.23
CA TYR A 303 9.41 14.38 9.95
C TYR A 303 8.19 13.46 9.90
N ILE A 304 7.69 13.21 8.69
CA ILE A 304 6.74 12.13 8.41
C ILE A 304 7.51 11.08 7.62
N PHE A 305 7.50 9.85 8.11
CA PHE A 305 7.99 8.69 7.37
C PHE A 305 6.76 7.95 6.90
N GLY A 306 6.61 7.83 5.60
CA GLY A 306 5.48 7.14 5.00
C GLY A 306 5.92 6.40 3.77
N GLY A 307 5.10 5.47 3.33
CA GLY A 307 5.34 4.85 2.04
C GLY A 307 4.06 4.42 1.36
N ASP A 308 4.28 4.10 0.11
CA ASP A 308 3.21 3.88 -0.85
C ASP A 308 2.92 2.40 -0.95
N GLU A 309 1.63 2.08 -1.12
CA GLU A 309 1.21 0.74 -1.48
C GLU A 309 0.64 0.67 -2.88
N ASP A 310 1.49 0.33 -3.84
CA ASP A 310 1.06 0.11 -5.21
C ASP A 310 1.13 -1.38 -5.59
N PHE A 311 -0.01 -1.87 -6.09
CA PHE A 311 -0.18 -3.23 -6.59
C PHE A 311 -0.43 -3.27 -8.10
N SER A 312 -0.41 -2.11 -8.76
CA SER A 312 -0.50 -1.99 -10.21
C SER A 312 0.83 -1.41 -10.70
N PRO A 313 1.89 -2.24 -10.77
CA PRO A 313 3.24 -1.76 -11.04
C PRO A 313 3.47 -1.33 -12.49
N SER A 314 2.39 -1.11 -13.22
CA SER A 314 2.40 -0.64 -14.57
C SER A 314 1.16 0.16 -14.89
N SER A 315 1.36 1.37 -15.38
CA SER A 315 0.40 2.10 -16.18
C SER A 315 0.32 1.53 -17.59
N PHE A 316 -0.66 2.02 -18.34
CA PHE A 316 -0.92 1.56 -19.70
C PHE A 316 -1.01 2.76 -20.63
N ALA A 317 -0.35 2.67 -21.78
CA ALA A 317 -0.32 3.75 -22.76
C ALA A 317 -0.45 3.23 -24.20
N ILE A 318 -0.85 4.14 -25.09
CA ILE A 318 -0.67 3.94 -26.53
C ILE A 318 0.44 4.83 -27.07
N LEU A 319 1.25 4.28 -27.96
CA LEU A 319 2.22 5.02 -28.76
C LEU A 319 1.60 5.26 -30.13
N TYR A 320 1.10 6.47 -30.36
CA TYR A 320 0.54 6.89 -31.64
C TYR A 320 1.52 7.80 -32.39
N ASP A 321 2.02 7.32 -33.53
CA ASP A 321 3.09 7.98 -34.30
C ASP A 321 4.34 8.36 -33.46
N GLY A 322 4.65 7.54 -32.46
CA GLY A 322 5.78 7.77 -31.54
C GLY A 322 5.51 8.82 -30.45
N VAL A 323 4.27 9.28 -30.31
CA VAL A 323 3.81 10.09 -29.16
C VAL A 323 3.01 9.19 -28.23
N GLU A 324 3.36 9.21 -26.95
CA GLU A 324 2.66 8.46 -25.92
C GLU A 324 1.38 9.17 -25.47
N TYR A 325 0.33 8.40 -25.25
CA TYR A 325 -0.93 8.85 -24.67
C TYR A 325 -1.34 7.86 -23.58
N PRO A 326 -1.57 8.32 -22.34
CA PRO A 326 -2.13 7.50 -21.27
C PRO A 326 -3.45 6.84 -21.70
N ALA A 327 -3.64 5.59 -21.31
CA ALA A 327 -4.78 4.80 -21.73
C ALA A 327 -5.31 3.89 -20.62
N GLY A 328 -6.63 3.74 -20.55
CA GLY A 328 -7.26 2.64 -19.82
C GLY A 328 -7.36 1.39 -20.70
N VAL A 329 -7.60 0.23 -20.09
CA VAL A 329 -7.67 -1.05 -20.81
C VAL A 329 -9.08 -1.60 -20.92
N ALA A 330 -9.33 -2.44 -21.93
CA ALA A 330 -10.47 -3.35 -21.89
C ALA A 330 -10.17 -4.51 -20.93
N LEU A 331 -10.97 -4.66 -19.87
CA LEU A 331 -10.89 -5.82 -18.96
C LEU A 331 -11.50 -7.09 -19.56
N PHE A 332 -11.61 -7.14 -20.88
CA PHE A 332 -12.25 -8.18 -21.65
C PHE A 332 -11.69 -8.21 -23.08
N GLY A 333 -11.82 -9.36 -23.72
CA GLY A 333 -11.36 -9.57 -25.08
C GLY A 333 -9.93 -10.09 -25.13
N ASP A 334 -9.19 -9.71 -26.17
CA ASP A 334 -7.77 -10.07 -26.29
C ASP A 334 -6.89 -9.15 -25.43
N ASP A 335 -5.67 -9.58 -25.18
CA ASP A 335 -4.68 -8.84 -24.39
C ASP A 335 -4.47 -7.43 -24.98
N PRO A 336 -4.78 -6.35 -24.25
CA PRO A 336 -4.59 -4.98 -24.69
C PRO A 336 -3.19 -4.70 -25.25
N ASN A 337 -2.14 -5.31 -24.71
CA ASN A 337 -0.75 -5.15 -25.17
C ASN A 337 -0.52 -5.58 -26.63
N THR A 338 -1.45 -6.35 -27.20
CA THR A 338 -1.36 -6.79 -28.60
C THR A 338 -1.92 -5.77 -29.59
N LEU A 339 -2.48 -4.64 -29.12
CA LEU A 339 -3.02 -3.60 -30.00
C LEU A 339 -1.91 -3.02 -30.89
N ALA A 340 -2.03 -3.26 -32.19
CA ALA A 340 -1.16 -2.66 -33.19
C ALA A 340 -1.88 -2.48 -34.53
N GLY A 341 -1.60 -1.38 -35.22
CA GLY A 341 -2.14 -1.13 -36.55
C GLY A 341 -2.26 0.35 -36.87
N ASN A 342 -2.90 0.71 -37.98
CA ASN A 342 -3.19 2.12 -38.26
C ASN A 342 -4.57 2.50 -37.74
N VAL A 343 -4.67 3.69 -37.16
CA VAL A 343 -5.94 4.16 -36.58
C VAL A 343 -6.86 4.77 -37.63
N GLU A 344 -8.08 4.26 -37.72
CA GLU A 344 -9.16 4.80 -38.57
C GLU A 344 -10.38 5.17 -37.71
N TYR A 345 -10.84 6.42 -37.78
CA TYR A 345 -12.04 6.85 -37.05
C TYR A 345 -13.30 6.36 -37.74
N VAL A 346 -14.15 5.66 -36.99
CA VAL A 346 -15.32 4.98 -37.55
C VAL A 346 -16.54 5.89 -37.76
N GLY A 347 -16.45 7.16 -37.35
CA GLY A 347 -17.49 8.16 -37.59
C GLY A 347 -18.61 8.22 -36.54
N GLY A 348 -18.38 7.72 -35.32
CA GLY A 348 -19.33 7.84 -34.21
C GLY A 348 -19.10 6.85 -33.08
N ASP A 349 -20.19 6.53 -32.37
CA ASP A 349 -20.16 5.73 -31.14
C ASP A 349 -20.04 4.21 -31.33
N GLY A 350 -19.99 3.71 -32.56
CA GLY A 350 -19.83 2.28 -32.83
C GLY A 350 -20.94 1.38 -32.31
N CYS A 351 -22.12 1.91 -32.00
CA CYS A 351 -23.26 1.10 -31.52
C CYS A 351 -24.06 0.45 -32.65
N GLY A 352 -23.80 0.84 -33.90
CA GLY A 352 -24.34 0.22 -35.10
C GLY A 352 -23.27 -0.49 -35.92
N ALA A 353 -23.69 -1.12 -37.02
CA ALA A 353 -22.77 -1.74 -37.97
C ALA A 353 -21.76 -0.70 -38.50
N LEU A 354 -20.48 -1.05 -38.43
CA LEU A 354 -19.38 -0.21 -38.89
C LEU A 354 -19.04 -0.49 -40.36
N ALA A 355 -18.44 0.49 -41.01
CA ALA A 355 -17.84 0.28 -42.33
C ALA A 355 -16.58 -0.58 -42.20
N ALA A 356 -16.34 -1.43 -43.21
CA ALA A 356 -15.10 -2.20 -43.27
C ALA A 356 -13.89 -1.24 -43.38
N PRO A 357 -12.74 -1.60 -42.76
CA PRO A 357 -11.54 -0.78 -42.81
C PRO A 357 -11.07 -0.51 -44.24
N THR A 358 -10.51 0.68 -44.47
CA THR A 358 -10.12 1.13 -45.81
C THR A 358 -8.63 0.92 -46.11
N GLY A 359 -7.81 0.72 -45.09
CA GLY A 359 -6.36 0.46 -45.19
C GLY A 359 -6.01 -0.99 -45.54
N ALA A 360 -4.75 -1.19 -45.98
CA ALA A 360 -4.20 -2.51 -46.29
C ALA A 360 -3.42 -3.14 -45.12
N GLU A 361 -3.01 -2.33 -44.15
CA GLU A 361 -2.44 -2.77 -42.87
C GLU A 361 -3.57 -3.18 -41.91
N PRO A 362 -3.28 -3.94 -40.83
CA PRO A 362 -4.18 -4.05 -39.69
C PRO A 362 -4.72 -2.67 -39.30
N GLN A 363 -6.05 -2.53 -39.26
CA GLN A 363 -6.68 -1.27 -38.87
C GLN A 363 -7.23 -1.39 -37.46
N VAL A 364 -7.04 -0.33 -36.69
CA VAL A 364 -7.57 -0.13 -35.35
C VAL A 364 -8.70 0.90 -35.42
N ALA A 365 -9.88 0.52 -34.97
CA ALA A 365 -11.05 1.39 -34.97
C ALA A 365 -10.95 2.43 -33.86
N LEU A 366 -10.93 3.73 -34.18
CA LEU A 366 -11.17 4.78 -33.20
C LEU A 366 -12.67 5.07 -33.12
N ILE A 367 -13.23 4.95 -31.92
CA ILE A 367 -14.68 4.95 -31.64
C ILE A 367 -14.96 5.97 -30.53
N ASP A 368 -16.03 6.75 -30.65
CA ASP A 368 -16.44 7.65 -29.57
C ASP A 368 -17.13 6.87 -28.42
N ARG A 369 -16.89 7.25 -27.16
CA ARG A 369 -17.69 6.78 -26.03
C ARG A 369 -19.15 7.24 -26.17
N GLY A 370 -20.10 6.36 -25.81
CA GLY A 370 -21.53 6.69 -25.76
C GLY A 370 -22.47 5.54 -26.12
N ALA A 371 -23.77 5.75 -25.89
CA ALA A 371 -24.96 4.98 -26.29
C ALA A 371 -25.08 3.46 -26.00
N CYS A 372 -24.00 2.68 -26.05
CA CYS A 372 -23.97 1.23 -25.83
C CYS A 372 -22.75 0.82 -24.99
N PHE A 373 -22.67 -0.46 -24.61
CA PHE A 373 -21.54 -0.99 -23.83
C PHE A 373 -20.25 -1.02 -24.65
N PHE A 374 -19.10 -1.06 -23.96
CA PHE A 374 -17.79 -1.10 -24.63
C PHE A 374 -17.59 -2.38 -25.44
N SER A 375 -18.09 -3.52 -24.94
CA SER A 375 -18.07 -4.80 -25.68
C SER A 375 -18.83 -4.73 -27.00
N ASP A 376 -19.96 -4.00 -27.06
CA ASP A 376 -20.72 -3.80 -28.30
C ASP A 376 -19.89 -3.05 -29.35
N LYS A 377 -19.15 -2.02 -28.92
CA LYS A 377 -18.26 -1.25 -29.79
C LYS A 377 -17.18 -2.14 -30.38
N GLY A 378 -16.50 -2.90 -29.52
CA GLY A 378 -15.45 -3.84 -29.95
C GLY A 378 -15.99 -4.95 -30.85
N ALA A 379 -17.14 -5.54 -30.53
CA ALA A 379 -17.77 -6.58 -31.34
C ALA A 379 -18.21 -6.05 -32.72
N ASN A 380 -18.69 -4.80 -32.80
CA ASN A 380 -19.03 -4.17 -34.08
C ASN A 380 -17.77 -3.84 -34.91
N ALA A 381 -16.66 -3.48 -34.27
CA ALA A 381 -15.37 -3.28 -34.92
C ALA A 381 -14.82 -4.60 -35.48
N GLU A 382 -14.81 -5.65 -34.67
CA GLU A 382 -14.42 -7.00 -35.08
C GLU A 382 -15.27 -7.51 -36.25
N ALA A 383 -16.60 -7.35 -36.16
CA ALA A 383 -17.51 -7.77 -37.23
C ALA A 383 -17.29 -7.01 -38.55
N ALA A 384 -16.80 -5.78 -38.48
CA ALA A 384 -16.42 -4.99 -39.66
C ALA A 384 -15.03 -5.34 -40.20
N GLY A 385 -14.21 -6.07 -39.44
CA GLY A 385 -12.89 -6.55 -39.83
C GLY A 385 -11.72 -5.72 -39.30
N TYR A 386 -11.93 -4.91 -38.26
CA TYR A 386 -10.83 -4.27 -37.53
C TYR A 386 -10.10 -5.30 -36.66
N GLU A 387 -8.80 -5.11 -36.46
CA GLU A 387 -7.95 -5.98 -35.64
C GLU A 387 -7.74 -5.45 -34.22
N GLY A 388 -8.31 -4.28 -33.90
CA GLY A 388 -8.31 -3.69 -32.56
C GLY A 388 -9.21 -2.47 -32.50
N TYR A 389 -9.43 -1.92 -31.30
CA TYR A 389 -10.25 -0.72 -31.12
C TYR A 389 -9.73 0.20 -30.00
N ILE A 390 -9.92 1.50 -30.19
CA ILE A 390 -9.64 2.57 -29.24
C ILE A 390 -10.95 3.31 -28.99
N VAL A 391 -11.37 3.43 -27.73
CA VAL A 391 -12.53 4.24 -27.34
C VAL A 391 -12.05 5.59 -26.81
N ALA A 392 -12.37 6.66 -27.52
CA ALA A 392 -12.11 8.02 -27.06
C ALA A 392 -13.22 8.46 -26.09
N ASN A 393 -12.84 8.99 -24.92
CA ASN A 393 -13.78 9.54 -23.96
C ASN A 393 -14.60 10.70 -24.56
N ASN A 394 -15.75 10.99 -23.94
CA ASN A 394 -16.65 12.07 -24.33
C ASN A 394 -17.01 13.00 -23.16
N ALA A 395 -16.30 12.85 -22.04
CA ALA A 395 -16.59 13.51 -20.77
C ALA A 395 -15.28 14.02 -20.11
N GLY A 396 -14.38 14.62 -20.90
CA GLY A 396 -13.05 15.02 -20.45
C GLY A 396 -12.00 13.91 -20.61
N ASP A 397 -10.86 14.10 -19.96
CA ASP A 397 -9.65 13.29 -20.19
C ASP A 397 -9.40 12.23 -19.12
N GLY A 398 -10.25 12.17 -18.09
CA GLY A 398 -10.23 11.08 -17.12
C GLY A 398 -10.34 9.73 -17.82
N LEU A 399 -9.45 8.81 -17.45
CA LEU A 399 -9.39 7.47 -18.00
C LEU A 399 -10.33 6.53 -17.26
N LEU A 400 -10.64 5.39 -17.87
CA LEU A 400 -11.35 4.30 -17.21
C LEU A 400 -10.96 2.97 -17.84
N ASN A 401 -11.05 1.91 -17.03
CA ASN A 401 -11.02 0.55 -17.53
C ASN A 401 -12.41 0.13 -18.02
N MET A 402 -12.47 -0.44 -19.23
CA MET A 402 -13.72 -0.78 -19.89
C MET A 402 -14.22 -2.15 -19.42
N SER A 403 -15.44 -2.18 -18.88
CA SER A 403 -16.17 -3.42 -18.53
C SER A 403 -17.07 -3.89 -19.69
N PRO A 404 -17.28 -5.21 -19.89
CA PRO A 404 -18.00 -5.71 -21.05
C PRO A 404 -19.53 -5.56 -20.98
N GLY A 405 -20.13 -5.27 -19.82
CA GLY A 405 -21.58 -5.40 -19.67
C GLY A 405 -22.08 -6.83 -19.95
N ASP A 406 -23.34 -6.98 -20.41
CA ASP A 406 -24.01 -8.29 -20.56
C ASP A 406 -23.86 -8.94 -21.96
N ASN A 407 -23.06 -8.36 -22.85
CA ASN A 407 -23.03 -8.71 -24.28
C ASN A 407 -21.81 -9.56 -24.68
N ALA A 408 -21.73 -9.91 -25.98
CA ALA A 408 -20.66 -10.75 -26.52
C ALA A 408 -19.29 -10.05 -26.40
N ILE A 409 -18.29 -10.83 -25.97
CA ILE A 409 -16.92 -10.36 -25.78
C ILE A 409 -16.19 -10.42 -27.14
N PRO A 410 -15.69 -9.30 -27.69
CA PRO A 410 -14.85 -9.31 -28.89
C PRO A 410 -13.55 -10.10 -28.65
N THR A 411 -12.92 -10.62 -29.71
CA THR A 411 -11.64 -11.33 -29.63
C THR A 411 -10.46 -10.50 -30.15
N ILE A 412 -10.63 -9.17 -30.19
CA ILE A 412 -9.60 -8.20 -30.58
C ILE A 412 -9.25 -7.30 -29.38
N PRO A 413 -8.01 -6.76 -29.30
CA PRO A 413 -7.57 -5.89 -28.21
C PRO A 413 -8.30 -4.53 -28.23
N GLY A 414 -8.49 -3.97 -27.03
CA GLY A 414 -9.24 -2.74 -26.81
C GLY A 414 -8.63 -1.84 -25.74
N VAL A 415 -8.58 -0.53 -26.02
CA VAL A 415 -8.05 0.48 -25.08
C VAL A 415 -8.95 1.73 -25.04
N PHE A 416 -8.79 2.55 -24.02
CA PHE A 416 -9.58 3.76 -23.76
C PHE A 416 -8.66 4.97 -23.59
N ILE A 417 -8.96 6.11 -24.21
CA ILE A 417 -8.13 7.33 -24.12
C ILE A 417 -8.97 8.56 -23.77
N GLY A 418 -8.28 9.61 -23.33
CA GLY A 418 -8.87 10.92 -23.06
C GLY A 418 -9.59 11.52 -24.28
N GLN A 419 -10.49 12.46 -24.02
CA GLN A 419 -11.26 13.14 -25.07
C GLN A 419 -10.35 14.01 -25.94
N SER A 420 -9.42 14.76 -25.33
CA SER A 420 -8.42 15.59 -26.02
C SER A 420 -7.57 14.76 -26.97
N ASP A 421 -7.15 13.58 -26.51
CA ASP A 421 -6.25 12.68 -27.23
C ASP A 421 -6.98 12.03 -28.40
N GLY A 422 -8.21 11.57 -28.15
CA GLY A 422 -9.10 11.11 -29.21
C GLY A 422 -9.33 12.17 -30.29
N ASP A 423 -9.50 13.43 -29.92
CA ASP A 423 -9.66 14.53 -30.87
C ASP A 423 -8.35 14.86 -31.62
N ALA A 424 -7.19 14.75 -30.97
CA ALA A 424 -5.89 14.88 -31.60
C ALA A 424 -5.62 13.78 -32.64
N ILE A 425 -5.97 12.53 -32.32
CA ILE A 425 -5.86 11.37 -33.22
C ILE A 425 -6.86 11.49 -34.37
N LYS A 426 -8.11 11.90 -34.11
CA LYS A 426 -9.11 12.18 -35.17
C LYS A 426 -8.63 13.23 -36.17
N ALA A 427 -7.82 14.20 -35.74
CA ALA A 427 -7.25 15.22 -36.59
C ALA A 427 -6.09 14.71 -37.46
N ASN A 428 -5.44 13.60 -37.08
CA ASN A 428 -4.21 13.08 -37.71
C ASN A 428 -4.30 11.58 -38.09
N GLN A 429 -5.45 11.13 -38.60
CA GLN A 429 -5.75 9.71 -38.83
C GLN A 429 -4.80 8.98 -39.80
N GLY A 430 -4.84 7.64 -39.72
CA GLY A 430 -4.13 6.73 -40.61
C GLY A 430 -2.67 6.47 -40.23
N LEU A 431 -2.22 7.00 -39.09
CA LEU A 431 -0.91 6.75 -38.52
C LEU A 431 -0.90 5.49 -37.63
N PRO A 432 0.27 4.86 -37.41
CA PRO A 432 0.38 3.66 -36.60
C PRO A 432 0.14 3.94 -35.11
N VAL A 433 -0.50 2.99 -34.46
CA VAL A 433 -0.60 2.85 -33.01
C VAL A 433 0.02 1.51 -32.60
N SER A 434 0.67 1.51 -31.45
CA SER A 434 0.88 0.33 -30.61
C SER A 434 0.49 0.66 -29.18
N SER A 435 0.32 -0.34 -28.33
CA SER A 435 0.18 -0.16 -26.89
C SER A 435 1.24 -0.94 -26.15
N ASP A 436 1.57 -0.50 -24.94
CA ASP A 436 2.42 -1.24 -24.02
C ASP A 436 2.02 -0.94 -22.57
N SER A 437 2.31 -1.88 -21.69
CA SER A 437 2.38 -1.63 -20.26
C SER A 437 3.71 -0.94 -19.98
N ILE A 438 3.67 0.13 -19.19
CA ILE A 438 4.86 0.89 -18.80
C ILE A 438 5.04 0.64 -17.31
N PHE A 439 6.15 0.01 -16.94
CA PHE A 439 6.48 -0.17 -15.52
C PHE A 439 6.74 1.19 -14.86
N ASP A 440 5.97 1.52 -13.84
CA ASP A 440 6.00 2.81 -13.13
C ASP A 440 6.32 2.69 -11.63
N GLY A 441 6.38 1.49 -11.07
CA GLY A 441 6.91 1.26 -9.73
C GLY A 441 6.18 0.14 -8.98
N TRP A 442 6.40 0.03 -7.67
CA TRP A 442 5.57 -0.75 -6.74
C TRP A 442 5.29 0.08 -5.46
N GLY A 443 5.54 1.39 -5.51
CA GLY A 443 5.64 2.24 -4.33
C GLY A 443 6.94 2.03 -3.53
N TYR A 444 7.28 3.02 -2.70
CA TYR A 444 8.46 2.97 -1.84
C TYR A 444 8.36 3.92 -0.63
N LEU A 445 9.44 4.05 0.16
CA LEU A 445 9.45 4.89 1.36
C LEU A 445 9.84 6.34 1.02
N HIS A 446 9.09 7.28 1.56
CA HIS A 446 9.30 8.71 1.54
C HIS A 446 9.54 9.29 2.95
N VAL A 447 10.30 10.38 3.00
CA VAL A 447 10.49 11.19 4.22
C VAL A 447 10.10 12.62 3.91
N TYR A 448 9.06 13.13 4.57
CA TYR A 448 8.54 14.49 4.36
C TYR A 448 8.92 15.43 5.50
N ASN A 449 9.06 16.72 5.16
CA ASN A 449 9.35 17.77 6.12
C ASN A 449 8.11 18.16 6.94
N ASN A 450 8.14 17.95 8.26
CA ASN A 450 7.09 18.35 9.19
C ASN A 450 7.56 19.38 10.25
N THR A 451 8.71 20.04 10.03
CA THR A 451 9.29 20.97 11.02
C THR A 451 8.58 22.32 11.16
N GLY A 452 7.48 22.54 10.41
CA GLY A 452 6.78 23.83 10.33
C GLY A 452 7.54 24.97 9.64
N GLY A 453 8.69 24.66 9.02
CA GLY A 453 9.45 25.60 8.20
C GLY A 453 10.31 24.91 7.14
N PRO A 454 10.93 25.68 6.22
CA PRO A 454 11.78 25.11 5.19
C PRO A 454 13.08 24.55 5.77
N LEU A 455 13.49 23.38 5.30
CA LEU A 455 14.78 22.74 5.60
C LEU A 455 15.69 22.74 4.38
N THR A 456 17.00 22.84 4.59
CA THR A 456 17.98 22.68 3.50
C THR A 456 18.67 21.34 3.64
N VAL A 457 18.53 20.49 2.61
CA VAL A 457 19.12 19.14 2.56
C VAL A 457 20.08 18.98 1.38
N PRO A 458 21.08 18.09 1.47
CA PRO A 458 21.90 17.71 0.32
C PRO A 458 21.06 17.05 -0.79
N VAL A 459 21.53 17.16 -2.04
CA VAL A 459 20.91 16.51 -3.22
C VAL A 459 21.98 15.79 -4.02
N GLY A 460 21.73 14.55 -4.45
CA GLY A 460 22.72 13.72 -5.14
C GLY A 460 23.94 13.38 -4.27
N GLY A 461 23.72 13.25 -2.96
CA GLY A 461 24.73 12.88 -1.97
C GLY A 461 25.54 14.06 -1.40
N ALA A 462 26.12 13.86 -0.21
CA ALA A 462 26.86 14.88 0.53
C ALA A 462 28.07 15.45 -0.26
N MET A 463 28.65 14.64 -1.13
CA MET A 463 29.85 14.99 -1.90
C MET A 463 29.54 15.80 -3.17
N SER A 464 28.28 15.93 -3.58
CA SER A 464 27.89 16.72 -4.75
C SER A 464 28.12 18.23 -4.53
N GLY A 465 28.00 18.68 -3.27
CA GLY A 465 27.96 20.10 -2.90
C GLY A 465 26.66 20.80 -3.27
N ASN A 466 25.66 20.08 -3.81
CA ASN A 466 24.35 20.60 -4.16
C ASN A 466 23.40 20.47 -2.95
N THR A 467 22.48 21.41 -2.84
CA THR A 467 21.45 21.41 -1.79
C THR A 467 20.12 21.92 -2.35
N ALA A 468 19.02 21.40 -1.82
CA ALA A 468 17.68 21.94 -2.03
C ALA A 468 17.12 22.52 -0.72
N THR A 469 16.28 23.54 -0.83
CA THR A 469 15.47 24.03 0.30
C THR A 469 14.06 23.50 0.11
N VAL A 470 13.67 22.59 0.98
CA VAL A 470 12.42 21.82 0.96
C VAL A 470 11.42 22.46 1.93
N PRO A 471 10.26 22.97 1.46
CA PRO A 471 9.20 23.48 2.33
C PRO A 471 8.58 22.38 3.21
N THR A 472 7.74 22.77 4.18
CA THR A 472 6.88 21.80 4.91
C THR A 472 5.94 21.10 3.94
N GLY A 473 5.66 19.81 4.17
CA GLY A 473 4.82 18.99 3.29
C GLY A 473 5.53 18.42 2.06
N HIS A 474 6.79 18.79 1.81
CA HIS A 474 7.56 18.29 0.66
C HIS A 474 8.64 17.29 1.07
N GLU A 475 9.05 16.48 0.10
CA GLU A 475 9.97 15.37 0.29
C GLU A 475 11.40 15.85 0.62
N LEU A 476 11.96 15.30 1.69
CA LEU A 476 13.34 15.46 2.12
C LEU A 476 14.23 14.36 1.56
N GLY A 477 13.68 13.17 1.32
CA GLY A 477 14.41 12.00 0.85
C GLY A 477 13.50 10.78 0.70
N TYR A 478 14.06 9.73 0.14
CA TYR A 478 13.37 8.49 -0.17
C TYR A 478 14.30 7.29 -0.07
N TYR A 479 13.72 6.10 0.04
CA TYR A 479 14.39 4.81 -0.10
C TYR A 479 13.49 3.83 -0.86
N ALA A 480 14.04 3.24 -1.92
CA ALA A 480 13.41 2.22 -2.74
C ALA A 480 14.34 1.03 -2.91
N PRO A 481 13.94 -0.19 -2.53
CA PRO A 481 14.62 -1.41 -2.98
C PRO A 481 14.64 -1.46 -4.52
N GLU A 482 15.73 -1.91 -5.12
CA GLU A 482 15.84 -2.00 -6.60
C GLU A 482 14.62 -2.66 -7.28
N PRO A 483 14.06 -3.78 -6.76
CA PRO A 483 12.91 -4.44 -7.37
C PRO A 483 11.62 -3.60 -7.42
N THR A 484 11.51 -2.53 -6.63
CA THR A 484 10.30 -1.70 -6.59
C THR A 484 10.29 -0.60 -7.64
N VAL A 485 11.43 -0.33 -8.28
CA VAL A 485 11.63 0.82 -9.19
C VAL A 485 12.35 0.44 -10.49
N GLN A 486 12.59 -0.86 -10.69
CA GLN A 486 13.04 -1.41 -11.96
C GLN A 486 12.12 -2.55 -12.37
N GLU A 487 11.84 -2.66 -13.66
CA GLU A 487 11.01 -3.75 -14.20
C GLU A 487 11.72 -5.10 -14.10
N CYS A 488 13.01 -5.15 -14.45
CA CYS A 488 13.80 -6.37 -14.47
C CYS A 488 15.19 -6.14 -13.86
N GLY A 489 15.70 -7.17 -13.18
CA GLY A 489 17.00 -7.18 -12.52
C GLY A 489 17.73 -8.50 -12.76
N THR A 490 18.63 -8.86 -11.86
CA THR A 490 19.39 -10.12 -11.95
C THR A 490 19.40 -10.85 -10.61
N VAL A 491 18.94 -12.11 -10.59
CA VAL A 491 19.03 -13.01 -9.44
C VAL A 491 19.90 -14.20 -9.83
N ASP A 492 20.94 -14.49 -9.04
CA ASP A 492 21.91 -15.57 -9.31
C ASP A 492 22.55 -15.58 -10.71
N GLY A 493 22.59 -14.42 -11.38
CA GLY A 493 23.14 -14.24 -12.72
C GLY A 493 22.15 -14.51 -13.86
N GLU A 494 20.87 -14.71 -13.56
CA GLU A 494 19.78 -14.81 -14.53
C GLU A 494 18.91 -13.54 -14.47
N GLU A 495 18.49 -13.06 -15.63
CA GLU A 495 17.55 -11.94 -15.75
C GLU A 495 16.18 -12.36 -15.23
N VAL A 496 15.61 -11.56 -14.33
CA VAL A 496 14.29 -11.77 -13.75
C VAL A 496 13.49 -10.49 -13.85
N CYS A 497 12.19 -10.58 -14.10
CA CYS A 497 11.33 -9.41 -14.16
C CYS A 497 10.45 -9.34 -12.92
N TRP A 498 10.69 -8.31 -12.11
CA TRP A 498 10.11 -8.09 -10.80
C TRP A 498 8.58 -7.95 -10.87
N GLY A 499 8.07 -7.37 -11.96
CA GLY A 499 6.64 -7.20 -12.24
C GLY A 499 5.84 -8.49 -12.46
N THR A 500 6.48 -9.63 -12.76
CA THR A 500 5.76 -10.85 -13.17
C THR A 500 6.18 -12.14 -12.47
N ASP A 501 7.39 -12.15 -11.89
CA ASP A 501 8.03 -13.38 -11.42
C ASP A 501 7.98 -13.56 -9.90
N PHE A 502 7.50 -12.54 -9.16
CA PHE A 502 7.50 -12.52 -7.70
C PHE A 502 6.15 -12.07 -7.09
N GLY A 503 5.98 -12.29 -5.78
CA GLY A 503 4.85 -11.78 -5.00
C GLY A 503 4.89 -10.26 -4.80
N ASP A 504 3.91 -9.69 -4.10
CA ASP A 504 3.78 -8.24 -3.90
C ASP A 504 5.08 -7.62 -3.40
N LEU A 505 5.61 -6.62 -4.12
CA LEU A 505 6.87 -5.92 -3.80
C LEU A 505 6.64 -4.56 -3.15
N SER A 506 5.40 -4.29 -2.78
CA SER A 506 4.99 -3.05 -2.16
C SER A 506 5.35 -2.97 -0.67
N MET A 507 5.50 -1.75 -0.17
CA MET A 507 5.60 -1.47 1.26
C MET A 507 4.22 -1.65 1.92
N HIS A 508 4.17 -2.18 3.15
CA HIS A 508 2.91 -2.30 3.88
C HIS A 508 2.93 -1.49 5.19
N ASN A 509 3.64 -1.88 6.23
CA ASN A 509 3.53 -1.19 7.54
C ASN A 509 4.87 -0.62 8.02
N ILE A 510 4.81 0.41 8.87
CA ILE A 510 5.96 1.15 9.38
C ILE A 510 5.78 1.51 10.85
N GLU A 511 6.85 1.36 11.62
CA GLU A 511 6.88 1.70 13.05
C GLU A 511 8.14 2.48 13.40
N GLU A 512 7.98 3.42 14.35
CA GLU A 512 9.11 4.17 14.87
C GLU A 512 10.01 3.28 15.72
N ASP A 513 11.32 3.49 15.60
CA ASP A 513 12.24 3.02 16.61
C ASP A 513 12.34 4.06 17.75
N PRO A 514 11.74 3.84 18.93
CA PRO A 514 11.74 4.80 20.02
C PRO A 514 13.15 5.11 20.56
N GLU A 515 14.16 4.27 20.28
CA GLU A 515 15.52 4.47 20.77
C GLU A 515 16.27 5.58 20.02
N THR A 516 15.84 5.93 18.80
CA THR A 516 16.57 6.86 17.91
C THR A 516 15.82 8.15 17.59
N GLN A 517 14.55 8.31 17.98
CA GLN A 517 13.76 9.50 17.63
C GLN A 517 14.31 10.83 18.18
N SER A 518 15.17 10.79 19.20
CA SER A 518 15.85 11.99 19.72
C SER A 518 17.15 12.34 18.99
N ILE A 519 17.61 11.50 18.06
CA ILE A 519 18.85 11.71 17.31
C ILE A 519 18.62 12.83 16.29
N THR A 520 19.44 13.87 16.37
CA THR A 520 19.49 14.90 15.33
C THR A 520 20.07 14.30 14.04
N PRO A 521 19.36 14.35 12.91
CA PRO A 521 19.83 13.77 11.65
C PRO A 521 21.21 14.30 11.24
N SER A 522 22.05 13.37 10.83
CA SER A 522 23.39 13.61 10.35
C SER A 522 23.75 12.56 9.30
N PHE A 523 24.91 12.70 8.69
CA PHE A 523 25.39 11.71 7.74
C PHE A 523 25.57 10.32 8.38
N THR A 524 25.82 10.20 9.68
CA THR A 524 26.15 8.90 10.31
C THR A 524 25.04 8.33 11.19
N ALA A 525 23.96 9.08 11.41
CA ALA A 525 22.87 8.64 12.29
C ALA A 525 21.65 9.55 12.10
N GLY A 526 20.46 8.98 12.27
CA GLY A 526 19.20 9.72 12.32
C GLY A 526 18.10 8.96 13.07
N PRO A 527 16.87 9.50 13.09
CA PRO A 527 15.70 8.74 13.50
C PRO A 527 15.53 7.53 12.57
N ARG A 528 15.26 6.38 13.18
CA ARG A 528 15.13 5.08 12.51
C ARG A 528 13.68 4.63 12.50
N MET A 529 13.32 3.92 11.44
CA MET A 529 12.05 3.23 11.27
C MET A 529 12.28 1.76 10.96
N PHE A 530 11.35 0.91 11.39
CA PHE A 530 11.25 -0.48 10.96
C PHE A 530 10.06 -0.61 10.02
N VAL A 531 10.26 -1.31 8.90
CA VAL A 531 9.27 -1.40 7.83
C VAL A 531 9.04 -2.86 7.48
N SER A 532 7.77 -3.28 7.44
CA SER A 532 7.37 -4.52 6.79
C SER A 532 7.14 -4.26 5.31
N TRP A 533 7.86 -5.02 4.50
CA TRP A 533 7.75 -5.03 3.05
C TRP A 533 7.36 -6.44 2.68
N TYR A 534 6.25 -6.63 1.95
CA TYR A 534 5.65 -7.95 1.69
C TYR A 534 6.67 -9.02 1.30
N SER A 535 6.91 -9.21 0.00
CA SER A 535 7.86 -10.23 -0.48
C SER A 535 9.32 -9.79 -0.32
N LEU A 536 9.56 -8.51 0.00
CA LEU A 536 10.89 -7.95 0.18
C LEU A 536 11.41 -8.05 1.60
N GLY A 537 10.60 -8.48 2.58
CA GLY A 537 11.06 -8.72 3.94
C GLY A 537 11.09 -7.48 4.84
N MET A 538 11.76 -7.60 5.98
CA MET A 538 11.92 -6.48 6.92
C MET A 538 13.00 -5.50 6.45
N ARG A 539 12.79 -4.21 6.68
CA ARG A 539 13.80 -3.15 6.52
C ARG A 539 13.94 -2.32 7.80
N ALA A 540 15.16 -1.86 8.05
CA ALA A 540 15.44 -0.80 9.02
C ALA A 540 16.08 0.37 8.29
N LEU A 541 15.46 1.54 8.38
CA LEU A 541 15.80 2.71 7.57
C LEU A 541 16.03 3.93 8.46
N GLU A 542 17.06 4.73 8.17
CA GLU A 542 17.36 5.96 8.90
C GLU A 542 17.34 7.18 7.99
N TYR A 543 16.74 8.28 8.45
CA TYR A 543 16.89 9.57 7.78
C TYR A 543 18.28 10.17 8.04
N ARG A 544 19.15 10.08 7.04
CA ARG A 544 20.55 10.53 7.07
C ARG A 544 20.85 11.47 5.92
N PRO A 545 20.62 12.79 6.11
CA PRO A 545 20.89 13.79 5.08
C PRO A 545 22.31 13.67 4.51
N GLY A 546 22.38 13.51 3.19
CA GLY A 546 23.62 13.34 2.44
C GLY A 546 23.93 11.91 1.99
N HIS A 547 23.24 10.89 2.51
CA HIS A 547 23.30 9.54 1.91
C HIS A 547 22.66 9.55 0.52
N PHE A 548 23.23 8.79 -0.40
CA PHE A 548 22.73 8.69 -1.77
C PHE A 548 23.17 7.37 -2.40
N HIS A 549 22.19 6.63 -2.90
CA HIS A 549 22.39 5.38 -3.63
C HIS A 549 21.64 5.48 -4.96
N ASP A 550 22.35 5.28 -6.07
CA ASP A 550 21.80 5.22 -7.43
C ASP A 550 21.91 3.80 -8.02
N ASN A 551 22.11 2.82 -7.14
CA ASN A 551 22.39 1.42 -7.44
C ASN A 551 23.61 1.20 -8.36
N SER A 552 24.49 2.19 -8.55
CA SER A 552 25.65 2.06 -9.47
C SER A 552 26.71 1.08 -8.99
N LEU A 553 26.68 0.68 -7.72
CA LEU A 553 27.54 -0.35 -7.13
C LEU A 553 26.80 -1.69 -6.98
N ASN A 554 25.59 -1.80 -7.54
CA ASN A 554 24.75 -2.99 -7.48
C ASN A 554 24.37 -3.36 -6.03
N GLU A 555 24.15 -2.34 -5.20
CA GLU A 555 23.77 -2.46 -3.80
C GLU A 555 22.29 -2.87 -3.57
N GLY A 556 21.48 -2.88 -4.64
CA GLY A 556 20.10 -3.31 -4.61
C GLY A 556 19.14 -2.27 -4.05
N SER A 557 19.48 -0.98 -4.12
CA SER A 557 18.60 0.11 -3.67
C SER A 557 18.90 1.45 -4.33
N TYR A 558 17.86 2.28 -4.37
CA TYR A 558 17.89 3.69 -4.70
C TYR A 558 17.52 4.50 -3.47
N SER A 559 18.25 5.56 -3.15
CA SER A 559 17.88 6.43 -2.04
C SER A 559 18.51 7.81 -2.12
N GLN A 560 17.82 8.78 -1.53
CA GLN A 560 18.33 10.11 -1.26
C GLN A 560 18.05 10.48 0.19
N ASN A 561 19.07 10.93 0.91
CA ASN A 561 18.99 11.36 2.33
C ASN A 561 18.45 10.30 3.30
N VAL A 562 18.27 9.06 2.86
CA VAL A 562 17.86 7.90 3.66
C VAL A 562 18.91 6.81 3.48
N HIS A 563 19.12 6.01 4.53
CA HIS A 563 20.06 4.90 4.49
C HIS A 563 19.43 3.65 5.07
N GLU A 564 19.59 2.53 4.39
CA GLU A 564 19.25 1.23 4.94
C GLU A 564 20.33 0.77 5.92
N VAL A 565 19.88 0.39 7.11
CA VAL A 565 20.76 -0.05 8.22
C VAL A 565 20.48 -1.49 8.64
N GLY A 566 19.50 -2.13 8.03
CA GLY A 566 19.24 -3.55 8.18
C GLY A 566 18.21 -4.04 7.18
N ARG A 567 18.34 -5.31 6.80
CA ARG A 567 17.35 -6.01 5.99
C ARG A 567 17.28 -7.48 6.41
N TRP A 568 16.11 -8.08 6.25
CA TRP A 568 15.95 -9.51 6.50
C TRP A 568 14.86 -10.12 5.64
N ILE A 569 15.17 -11.24 4.97
CA ILE A 569 14.25 -12.08 4.20
C ILE A 569 14.42 -13.54 4.67
N GLU A 570 13.32 -14.27 4.78
CA GLU A 570 13.34 -15.68 5.21
C GLU A 570 14.14 -16.56 4.23
N GLU A 571 14.96 -17.48 4.77
CA GLU A 571 15.86 -18.33 3.98
C GLU A 571 15.10 -19.39 3.19
N ASP A 572 14.12 -20.02 3.84
CA ASP A 572 13.41 -21.17 3.31
C ASP A 572 12.10 -20.76 2.63
N GLY A 573 12.24 -20.18 1.43
CA GLY A 573 11.10 -19.84 0.58
C GLY A 573 10.65 -18.39 0.66
N GLY A 574 11.42 -17.50 1.29
CA GLY A 574 11.15 -16.06 1.37
C GLY A 574 10.02 -15.70 2.36
N SER A 575 9.85 -14.39 2.58
CA SER A 575 8.90 -13.84 3.56
C SER A 575 7.76 -13.12 2.85
N ASN A 576 6.62 -12.94 3.54
CA ASN A 576 5.53 -12.09 3.09
C ASN A 576 5.04 -11.23 4.28
N PHE A 577 5.81 -10.23 4.71
CA PHE A 577 5.49 -9.48 5.94
C PHE A 577 4.42 -8.41 5.71
N TRP A 578 3.32 -8.55 6.45
CA TRP A 578 2.21 -7.60 6.48
C TRP A 578 2.46 -6.53 7.55
N GLY A 579 2.44 -6.90 8.82
CA GLY A 579 2.57 -5.96 9.94
C GLY A 579 3.97 -5.91 10.52
N VAL A 580 4.31 -4.77 11.13
CA VAL A 580 5.46 -4.56 12.01
C VAL A 580 4.98 -3.89 13.29
N HIS A 581 5.61 -4.21 14.42
CA HIS A 581 5.38 -3.51 15.70
C HIS A 581 6.63 -3.53 16.58
N VAL A 582 6.89 -2.44 17.31
CA VAL A 582 8.05 -2.33 18.20
C VAL A 582 7.61 -2.36 19.66
N ASP A 583 8.21 -3.25 20.45
CA ASP A 583 7.92 -3.36 21.88
C ASP A 583 9.20 -3.73 22.65
N ARG A 584 9.07 -3.95 23.95
CA ARG A 584 10.15 -4.42 24.82
C ARG A 584 9.70 -5.63 25.61
N MET A 585 10.62 -6.58 25.77
CA MET A 585 10.39 -7.76 26.62
C MET A 585 11.66 -8.21 27.32
N GLU A 586 11.49 -8.98 28.40
CA GLU A 586 12.63 -9.58 29.10
C GLU A 586 13.15 -10.79 28.32
N ILE A 587 14.40 -10.72 27.84
CA ILE A 587 15.13 -11.81 27.19
C ILE A 587 16.41 -12.04 27.99
N GLU A 588 16.61 -13.28 28.47
CA GLU A 588 17.76 -13.66 29.31
C GLU A 588 17.97 -12.78 30.58
N GLY A 589 16.91 -12.13 31.05
CA GLY A 589 16.94 -11.23 32.21
C GLY A 589 17.31 -9.78 31.89
N GLU A 590 17.41 -9.43 30.61
CA GLU A 590 17.63 -8.07 30.10
C GLU A 590 16.34 -7.54 29.46
N ASP A 591 16.04 -6.26 29.67
CA ASP A 591 14.94 -5.56 29.01
C ASP A 591 15.40 -5.18 27.59
N THR A 592 14.89 -5.90 26.59
CA THR A 592 15.38 -5.88 25.22
C THR A 592 14.29 -5.35 24.30
N GLN A 593 14.66 -4.41 23.41
CA GLN A 593 13.79 -3.99 22.31
C GLN A 593 13.61 -5.17 21.35
N VAL A 594 12.36 -5.42 20.99
CA VAL A 594 11.99 -6.42 20.00
C VAL A 594 11.15 -5.79 18.91
N ILE A 595 11.30 -6.34 17.71
CA ILE A 595 10.52 -5.98 16.54
C ILE A 595 9.69 -7.21 16.20
N LEU A 596 8.38 -7.07 16.25
CA LEU A 596 7.44 -8.10 15.83
C LEU A 596 7.16 -7.90 14.35
N ALA A 597 7.03 -8.99 13.62
CA ALA A 597 6.50 -8.96 12.28
C ALA A 597 5.49 -10.09 12.09
N SER A 598 4.41 -9.81 11.37
CA SER A 598 3.46 -10.83 10.93
C SER A 598 3.73 -11.22 9.49
N ASP A 599 4.26 -12.42 9.31
CA ASP A 599 4.40 -13.05 8.01
C ASP A 599 3.07 -13.69 7.60
N ARG A 600 2.54 -13.35 6.43
CA ARG A 600 1.29 -13.91 5.91
C ARG A 600 1.36 -15.42 5.77
N ASN A 601 2.56 -15.99 5.60
CA ASN A 601 2.77 -17.43 5.43
C ASN A 601 2.83 -18.17 6.77
N ASN A 602 3.68 -17.71 7.68
CA ASN A 602 3.99 -18.46 8.90
C ASN A 602 3.36 -17.87 10.17
N GLY A 603 3.04 -16.58 10.24
CA GLY A 603 2.52 -15.93 11.43
C GLY A 603 3.56 -15.05 12.12
N LEU A 604 3.78 -15.24 13.43
CA LEU A 604 4.58 -14.30 14.21
C LEU A 604 6.08 -14.57 14.09
N TYR A 605 6.85 -13.53 13.76
CA TYR A 605 8.30 -13.43 13.98
C TYR A 605 8.62 -12.40 15.05
N ILE A 606 9.66 -12.66 15.85
CA ILE A 606 10.20 -11.73 16.85
C ILE A 606 11.69 -11.57 16.58
N PHE A 607 12.09 -10.35 16.27
CA PHE A 607 13.46 -9.96 16.02
C PHE A 607 14.03 -9.15 17.18
N THR A 608 15.33 -9.29 17.41
CA THR A 608 16.14 -8.21 17.97
C THR A 608 16.83 -7.47 16.83
N PHE A 609 17.22 -6.23 17.09
CA PHE A 609 18.01 -5.46 16.14
C PHE A 609 19.33 -5.01 16.75
N SER A 610 20.42 -5.20 16.03
CA SER A 610 21.70 -4.60 16.34
C SER A 610 22.43 -4.22 15.06
N CYS A 611 22.90 -2.98 14.99
CA CYS A 611 23.85 -2.59 13.97
C CYS A 611 25.28 -3.02 14.39
N GLU A 612 25.58 -4.32 14.35
CA GLU A 612 26.91 -4.82 14.70
C GLU A 612 27.41 -5.87 13.69
N ASN A 613 27.90 -5.45 12.52
CA ASN A 613 28.89 -6.26 11.80
C ASN A 613 29.88 -5.39 11.01
N PRO A 614 31.18 -5.37 11.34
CA PRO A 614 32.16 -4.43 10.79
C PRO A 614 32.83 -4.85 9.46
N ASP A 615 32.52 -6.01 8.89
CA ASP A 615 33.41 -6.67 7.90
C ASP A 615 32.98 -6.57 6.41
N GLY A 616 32.12 -5.61 6.02
CA GLY A 616 31.75 -5.43 4.61
C GLY A 616 31.43 -3.98 4.20
N PRO A 617 31.05 -3.74 2.94
CA PRO A 617 30.95 -2.40 2.36
C PRO A 617 29.57 -1.73 2.49
N GLN A 618 28.55 -2.41 3.05
CA GLN A 618 27.15 -1.94 3.13
C GLN A 618 26.67 -1.90 4.59
N TYR A 619 27.35 -1.16 5.47
CA TYR A 619 27.00 -1.14 6.90
C TYR A 619 26.55 0.22 7.41
N CYS A 620 25.80 0.21 8.51
CA CYS A 620 25.14 1.39 9.09
C CYS A 620 26.07 2.53 9.54
N ASP A 621 27.38 2.46 9.32
CA ASP A 621 28.32 3.57 9.55
C ASP A 621 29.17 3.90 8.31
N THR A 622 29.02 3.13 7.22
CA THR A 622 29.79 3.35 5.99
C THR A 622 29.08 4.35 5.08
N PRO A 623 29.80 5.38 4.59
CA PRO A 623 29.27 6.43 3.71
C PRO A 623 28.62 5.96 2.42
#